data_AF-A0A8H5B9U5-F1
#
_entry.id   AF-A0A8H5B9U5-F1
#
_cell.length_a   1.000
_cell.length_b   1.000
_cell.length_c   1.000
_cell.angle_alpha   90.00
_cell.angle_beta   90.00
_cell.angle_gamma   90.00
#
_symmetry.space_group_name_H-M   'P 1'
#
loop_
_entity.id
_entity.type
_entity.pdbx_description
1 polymer ?
#
loop_
_entity_poly.entity_id
_entity_poly.type
_entity_poly.pdbx_seq_one_letter_code
_entity_poly.pdbx_strand_id
1 'polypeptide(L)'
;MEPPSKCDEKITTHGAHVSHDDGDDNLQQTAHTHTASPSPASNGTSAPSPLAAFPDSDPAKNAEKKSRQEAIPTSDKGNRCRPWYLYAAIDGVENVEKYRPGGLLPISLGDGLHRGRYIVLQKLGHGGSSTIWLAHDPDKELVTLKAMCADESQQDPSQIPDWVIPRRLQSLYPHTDYFRTPSRYFYESSQNGNHLVLVYPLAGPNVASLYALPTNHYWQPPKPAGSRRFRIDLARKVAKETAMGLYQMHSAGIVHGGEYYLYEYVVNSKPPLADLTTSNILVRTAPSVLEWSDAEVKARFGEPVTDKVKLLQGGSHGAHAPPLLYEPIPILKFSDASLLQEHTIIHDFGKSYLAAAPPADYRPGTIINYTPPEMFFDGRCAPAADIWMLACLIHEVRTGLPLFDLAWSTHDGDLVMHMVETLGRLPEPWWAAFAHREEWFYDDGRVRSEEEQMRAPGIGAGRFELAVAEPLHAKLRKTGTHGPSGVDEGPMCEPPGVRMEEDEVELLGDLLGKMLRYKPEERITIEEVIEHPWFSYRP
;
A
#
# COMPACT_ATOMS: atom_id res chain seq x y z
N MET A 1 -1.74 -44.76 -42.42
CA MET A 1 -1.87 -43.60 -43.32
C MET A 1 -1.01 -42.49 -42.76
N GLU A 2 -0.45 -41.64 -43.63
CA GLU A 2 0.69 -40.77 -43.31
C GLU A 2 0.30 -39.40 -42.75
N PRO A 3 1.23 -38.70 -42.06
CA PRO A 3 1.10 -37.30 -41.70
C PRO A 3 1.87 -36.36 -42.67
N PRO A 4 1.29 -35.20 -43.01
CA PRO A 4 2.03 -34.01 -43.45
C PRO A 4 1.87 -32.86 -42.43
N SER A 5 2.71 -31.82 -42.39
CA SER A 5 4.09 -31.65 -42.90
C SER A 5 4.72 -30.42 -42.19
N LYS A 6 6.04 -30.35 -42.09
CA LYS A 6 6.72 -29.12 -41.66
C LYS A 6 6.79 -28.10 -42.80
N CYS A 7 6.80 -26.82 -42.47
CA CYS A 7 7.39 -25.76 -43.29
C CYS A 7 8.45 -25.05 -42.45
N ASP A 8 9.72 -25.18 -42.85
CA ASP A 8 10.80 -24.29 -42.45
C ASP A 8 10.96 -23.24 -43.57
N GLU A 9 11.07 -21.95 -43.26
CA GLU A 9 11.53 -20.97 -44.25
C GLU A 9 12.54 -19.98 -43.64
N LYS A 10 13.48 -19.54 -44.47
CA LYS A 10 14.71 -18.86 -44.03
C LYS A 10 14.60 -17.36 -44.30
N ILE A 11 14.98 -16.54 -43.32
CA ILE A 11 15.27 -15.12 -43.56
C ILE A 11 16.78 -14.95 -43.74
N THR A 12 17.17 -14.35 -44.86
CA THR A 12 18.57 -14.12 -45.24
C THR A 12 19.15 -12.87 -44.59
N THR A 13 20.41 -12.96 -44.17
CA THR A 13 21.18 -11.80 -43.70
C THR A 13 21.56 -10.90 -44.87
N HIS A 14 21.38 -9.58 -44.70
CA HIS A 14 22.07 -8.55 -45.46
C HIS A 14 22.64 -7.53 -44.46
N GLY A 15 23.96 -7.38 -44.46
CA GLY A 15 24.65 -6.32 -43.74
C GLY A 15 25.11 -5.23 -44.71
N ALA A 16 25.11 -3.98 -44.26
CA ALA A 16 25.78 -2.86 -44.91
C ALA A 16 26.83 -2.30 -43.94
N HIS A 17 28.03 -2.02 -44.44
CA HIS A 17 29.18 -1.64 -43.61
C HIS A 17 29.26 -0.14 -43.33
N VAL A 18 29.92 0.21 -42.23
CA VAL A 18 30.29 1.59 -41.87
C VAL A 18 31.74 1.89 -42.28
N SER A 19 31.97 3.11 -42.78
CA SER A 19 33.26 3.82 -42.86
C SER A 19 32.93 5.32 -42.82
N HIS A 20 33.27 6.08 -41.77
CA HIS A 20 34.59 6.68 -41.53
C HIS A 20 35.09 7.54 -42.70
N ASP A 21 35.17 8.85 -42.47
CA ASP A 21 36.45 9.59 -42.52
C ASP A 21 36.36 10.90 -41.69
N ASP A 22 37.51 11.49 -41.35
CA ASP A 22 37.66 12.62 -40.40
C ASP A 22 37.62 14.03 -41.04
N GLY A 23 37.57 15.08 -40.22
CA GLY A 23 37.71 16.48 -40.67
C GLY A 23 37.73 17.55 -39.55
N ASP A 24 38.92 18.03 -39.19
CA ASP A 24 39.15 19.24 -38.39
C ASP A 24 38.74 20.53 -39.15
N ASP A 25 38.36 21.63 -38.47
CA ASP A 25 39.32 22.71 -38.13
C ASP A 25 38.75 23.92 -37.33
N ASN A 26 39.49 24.28 -36.26
CA ASN A 26 39.80 25.60 -35.67
C ASN A 26 38.83 26.82 -35.49
N LEU A 27 39.01 27.44 -34.29
CA LEU A 27 39.09 28.88 -33.97
C LEU A 27 37.94 29.86 -34.28
N GLN A 28 37.40 30.51 -33.23
CA GLN A 28 38.01 31.75 -32.71
C GLN A 28 37.50 32.18 -31.31
N GLN A 29 38.37 32.86 -30.57
CA GLN A 29 38.10 33.52 -29.30
C GLN A 29 37.39 34.86 -29.50
N THR A 30 36.69 35.35 -28.47
CA THR A 30 36.91 36.72 -27.96
C THR A 30 36.37 36.86 -26.54
N ALA A 31 37.00 37.71 -25.73
CA ALA A 31 36.56 38.05 -24.39
C ALA A 31 36.75 39.55 -24.16
N HIS A 32 35.83 40.18 -23.42
CA HIS A 32 35.98 41.55 -22.96
C HIS A 32 35.52 41.69 -21.49
N THR A 33 36.22 42.57 -20.79
CA THR A 33 36.17 42.78 -19.33
C THR A 33 35.92 44.27 -19.02
N HIS A 34 35.76 44.60 -17.72
CA HIS A 34 35.72 45.97 -17.15
C HIS A 34 34.37 46.73 -17.31
N THR A 35 33.92 47.60 -16.38
CA THR A 35 34.51 48.01 -15.08
C THR A 35 33.50 48.60 -14.08
N ALA A 36 33.79 48.39 -12.79
CA ALA A 36 33.68 49.33 -11.66
C ALA A 36 32.32 49.89 -11.16
N SER A 37 32.29 50.10 -9.83
CA SER A 37 31.23 50.73 -9.02
C SER A 37 31.43 52.26 -8.88
N PRO A 38 30.52 53.00 -8.21
CA PRO A 38 30.68 53.17 -6.75
C PRO A 38 29.37 53.23 -5.91
N SER A 39 29.50 53.08 -4.59
CA SER A 39 28.49 53.41 -3.56
C SER A 39 28.81 54.76 -2.90
N PRO A 40 27.87 55.41 -2.18
CA PRO A 40 27.66 55.13 -0.74
C PRO A 40 26.14 55.18 -0.36
N ALA A 41 25.65 55.11 0.89
CA ALA A 41 26.27 55.18 2.22
C ALA A 41 25.55 54.30 3.28
N SER A 42 26.09 54.28 4.51
CA SER A 42 25.73 53.44 5.66
C SER A 42 24.37 53.70 6.33
N ASN A 43 23.73 52.63 6.84
CA ASN A 43 23.37 52.40 8.25
C ASN A 43 22.60 51.04 8.41
N GLY A 44 22.71 50.27 9.49
CA GLY A 44 23.61 50.44 10.65
C GLY A 44 23.19 49.73 11.95
N THR A 45 22.89 48.42 11.94
CA THR A 45 22.56 47.65 13.18
C THR A 45 23.24 46.27 13.21
N SER A 46 23.63 45.83 14.40
CA SER A 46 24.58 44.73 14.67
C SER A 46 24.03 43.31 14.60
N ALA A 47 24.87 42.38 14.16
CA ALA A 47 24.76 40.93 14.41
C ALA A 47 26.08 40.40 15.03
N PRO A 48 26.06 39.35 15.87
CA PRO A 48 27.26 38.79 16.51
C PRO A 48 28.11 37.92 15.57
N SER A 49 29.36 37.65 16.00
CA SER A 49 30.47 37.15 15.17
C SER A 49 30.44 35.63 14.85
N PRO A 50 31.11 35.19 13.76
CA PRO A 50 31.14 33.78 13.32
C PRO A 50 32.19 32.93 14.06
N LEU A 51 32.10 31.60 13.90
CA LEU A 51 32.93 30.62 14.59
C LEU A 51 33.57 29.62 13.61
N ALA A 52 34.91 29.59 13.61
CA ALA A 52 35.83 28.59 13.01
C ALA A 52 35.72 28.25 11.51
N ALA A 53 36.87 28.30 10.82
CA ALA A 53 37.05 27.76 9.47
C ALA A 53 37.51 26.28 9.51
N PHE A 54 37.21 25.53 8.44
CA PHE A 54 37.75 24.19 8.21
C PHE A 54 39.17 24.25 7.62
N PRO A 55 40.05 23.27 7.90
CA PRO A 55 41.39 23.20 7.32
C PRO A 55 41.39 22.62 5.89
N ASP A 56 42.36 23.04 5.07
CA ASP A 56 42.51 22.62 3.67
C ASP A 56 42.75 21.10 3.47
N SER A 57 42.22 20.57 2.38
CA SER A 57 42.44 19.19 1.94
C SER A 57 43.65 19.08 0.99
N ASP A 58 44.77 18.57 1.50
CA ASP A 58 46.00 18.30 0.73
C ASP A 58 45.77 17.26 -0.41
N PRO A 59 45.99 17.60 -1.70
CA PRO A 59 45.70 16.71 -2.84
C PRO A 59 46.53 15.42 -2.90
N ALA A 60 47.64 15.31 -2.16
CA ALA A 60 48.69 14.32 -2.39
C ALA A 60 48.38 12.85 -2.00
N LYS A 61 47.14 12.52 -1.58
CA LYS A 61 46.77 11.15 -1.09
C LYS A 61 45.88 10.33 -2.02
N ASN A 62 45.54 10.83 -3.21
CA ASN A 62 44.53 10.21 -4.07
C ASN A 62 45.08 9.18 -5.10
N ALA A 63 46.26 8.60 -4.84
CA ALA A 63 47.04 7.83 -5.82
C ALA A 63 47.28 6.35 -5.49
N GLU A 64 46.57 5.76 -4.50
CA GLU A 64 46.79 4.35 -4.10
C GLU A 64 45.50 3.55 -3.83
N LYS A 65 44.47 3.74 -4.68
CA LYS A 65 43.22 2.94 -4.69
C LYS A 65 42.83 2.46 -6.10
N LYS A 66 43.73 1.75 -6.79
CA LYS A 66 43.45 1.11 -8.09
C LYS A 66 43.96 -0.34 -8.24
N SER A 67 43.83 -1.15 -7.17
CA SER A 67 43.75 -2.62 -7.30
C SER A 67 43.29 -3.30 -6.01
N ARG A 68 42.07 -3.85 -6.01
CA ARG A 68 41.67 -5.00 -5.17
C ARG A 68 40.36 -5.57 -5.69
N GLN A 69 40.39 -6.83 -6.12
CA GLN A 69 39.19 -7.60 -6.44
C GLN A 69 38.37 -7.85 -5.17
N GLU A 70 37.08 -8.13 -5.34
CA GLU A 70 36.12 -8.27 -4.25
C GLU A 70 36.49 -9.47 -3.35
N ALA A 71 36.83 -9.16 -2.09
CA ALA A 71 37.06 -10.16 -1.07
C ALA A 71 35.77 -10.35 -0.26
N ILE A 72 35.26 -11.59 -0.24
CA ILE A 72 34.08 -11.97 0.54
C ILE A 72 34.31 -11.60 2.03
N PRO A 73 33.37 -10.89 2.69
CA PRO A 73 33.56 -10.42 4.07
C PRO A 73 33.81 -11.57 5.07
N THR A 74 34.97 -11.56 5.71
CA THR A 74 35.42 -12.64 6.59
C THR A 74 34.88 -12.50 8.02
N SER A 75 33.66 -13.00 8.23
CA SER A 75 33.09 -13.40 9.53
C SER A 75 33.31 -12.43 10.70
N ASP A 76 32.33 -11.55 10.95
CA ASP A 76 32.20 -10.94 12.27
C ASP A 76 31.93 -12.03 13.32
N LYS A 77 32.64 -11.98 14.45
CA LYS A 77 32.74 -13.07 15.42
C LYS A 77 31.63 -13.05 16.49
N GLY A 78 30.71 -12.09 16.44
CA GLY A 78 29.54 -12.02 17.32
C GLY A 78 28.28 -12.76 16.85
N ASN A 79 28.07 -12.95 15.54
CA ASN A 79 26.75 -13.28 14.97
C ASN A 79 26.59 -14.74 14.47
N ARG A 80 27.11 -15.72 15.21
CA ARG A 80 26.97 -17.15 14.84
C ARG A 80 25.72 -17.78 15.49
N CYS A 81 25.07 -18.67 14.75
CA CYS A 81 23.90 -19.46 15.15
C CYS A 81 22.57 -18.68 15.33
N ARG A 82 22.19 -17.87 14.33
CA ARG A 82 20.76 -17.79 13.97
C ARG A 82 20.44 -19.01 13.07
N PRO A 83 19.37 -19.77 13.32
CA PRO A 83 18.86 -20.73 12.36
C PRO A 83 18.36 -19.97 11.12
N TRP A 84 18.56 -20.54 9.93
CA TRP A 84 17.94 -20.04 8.70
C TRP A 84 16.93 -21.07 8.22
N TYR A 85 15.80 -20.61 7.71
CA TYR A 85 14.73 -21.47 7.24
C TYR A 85 14.80 -21.67 5.71
N LEU A 86 14.19 -22.73 5.22
CA LEU A 86 13.83 -22.82 3.81
C LEU A 86 12.56 -21.99 3.58
N TYR A 87 12.51 -21.27 2.46
CA TYR A 87 11.27 -20.66 1.98
C TYR A 87 10.18 -21.72 1.79
N ALA A 88 8.94 -21.35 2.09
CA ALA A 88 7.78 -22.23 1.91
C ALA A 88 7.55 -22.52 0.43
N ALA A 89 7.04 -23.72 0.14
CA ALA A 89 6.55 -24.07 -1.19
C ALA A 89 5.08 -23.68 -1.44
N ILE A 90 4.54 -22.76 -0.62
CA ILE A 90 3.15 -22.28 -0.67
C ILE A 90 3.11 -20.75 -0.50
N ASP A 91 2.12 -20.11 -1.14
CA ASP A 91 1.94 -18.65 -1.15
C ASP A 91 1.22 -18.13 0.11
N GLY A 92 1.14 -16.80 0.28
CA GLY A 92 0.34 -16.15 1.33
C GLY A 92 0.78 -16.41 2.78
N VAL A 93 1.91 -17.09 2.98
CA VAL A 93 2.48 -17.37 4.30
C VAL A 93 3.28 -16.20 4.85
N GLU A 94 3.26 -16.07 6.17
CA GLU A 94 4.08 -15.12 6.89
C GLU A 94 5.59 -15.44 6.72
N ASN A 95 6.43 -14.41 6.80
CA ASN A 95 7.87 -14.60 6.71
C ASN A 95 8.39 -15.41 7.90
N VAL A 96 8.75 -16.66 7.64
CA VAL A 96 9.25 -17.65 8.60
C VAL A 96 10.48 -17.20 9.40
N GLU A 97 11.31 -16.29 8.86
CA GLU A 97 12.47 -15.68 9.57
C GLU A 97 12.06 -14.73 10.72
N LYS A 98 10.76 -14.54 10.94
CA LYS A 98 10.17 -13.87 12.11
C LYS A 98 9.82 -14.85 13.25
N TYR A 99 9.98 -16.16 13.08
CA TYR A 99 9.84 -17.15 14.17
C TYR A 99 11.14 -17.27 14.97
N ARG A 100 11.31 -16.34 15.92
CA ARG A 100 12.51 -16.11 16.74
C ARG A 100 12.16 -15.26 17.98
N PRO A 101 13.02 -15.17 19.01
CA PRO A 101 12.87 -14.20 20.11
C PRO A 101 12.56 -12.77 19.62
N GLY A 102 11.53 -12.15 20.23
CA GLY A 102 10.95 -10.86 19.84
C GLY A 102 9.89 -10.94 18.72
N GLY A 103 9.90 -12.02 17.93
CA GLY A 103 9.08 -12.20 16.75
C GLY A 103 7.68 -12.78 16.98
N LEU A 104 7.18 -13.54 16.01
CA LEU A 104 5.79 -14.04 15.95
C LEU A 104 5.49 -15.13 16.99
N LEU A 105 4.22 -15.26 17.38
CA LEU A 105 3.72 -16.39 18.18
C LEU A 105 3.60 -17.64 17.28
N PRO A 106 4.34 -18.74 17.52
CA PRO A 106 4.12 -20.00 16.81
C PRO A 106 2.75 -20.57 17.18
N ILE A 107 1.89 -20.80 16.17
CA ILE A 107 0.53 -21.33 16.32
C ILE A 107 0.33 -22.47 15.31
N SER A 108 -0.32 -23.53 15.76
CA SER A 108 -0.81 -24.66 14.97
C SER A 108 -2.33 -24.71 15.00
N LEU A 109 -2.95 -25.33 14.00
CA LEU A 109 -4.39 -25.59 14.04
C LEU A 109 -4.70 -26.69 15.05
N GLY A 110 -5.78 -26.49 15.82
CA GLY A 110 -6.11 -27.28 17.00
C GLY A 110 -5.46 -26.78 18.30
N ASP A 111 -4.57 -25.78 18.26
CA ASP A 111 -4.01 -25.20 19.48
C ASP A 111 -5.10 -24.50 20.31
N GLY A 112 -5.05 -24.72 21.63
CA GLY A 112 -5.98 -24.15 22.60
C GLY A 112 -5.37 -22.96 23.35
N LEU A 113 -5.41 -21.78 22.74
CA LEU A 113 -4.84 -20.56 23.31
C LEU A 113 -5.66 -20.05 24.51
N HIS A 114 -5.05 -19.24 25.36
CA HIS A 114 -5.58 -18.78 26.65
C HIS A 114 -6.09 -19.94 27.52
N ARG A 115 -5.22 -20.91 27.83
CA ARG A 115 -5.51 -22.09 28.66
C ARG A 115 -6.62 -23.00 28.07
N GLY A 116 -6.63 -23.20 26.75
CA GLY A 116 -7.64 -24.00 26.08
C GLY A 116 -8.97 -23.28 25.83
N ARG A 117 -9.04 -21.95 26.02
CA ARG A 117 -10.24 -21.16 25.70
C ARG A 117 -10.44 -21.03 24.19
N TYR A 118 -9.39 -20.68 23.46
CA TYR A 118 -9.48 -20.34 22.05
C TYR A 118 -8.93 -21.47 21.19
N ILE A 119 -9.81 -22.26 20.58
CA ILE A 119 -9.42 -23.37 19.71
C ILE A 119 -9.21 -22.83 18.29
N VAL A 120 -7.97 -22.87 17.81
CA VAL A 120 -7.60 -22.33 16.48
C VAL A 120 -8.06 -23.29 15.38
N LEU A 121 -8.84 -22.78 14.41
CA LEU A 121 -9.50 -23.59 13.37
C LEU A 121 -8.87 -23.43 11.99
N GLN A 122 -8.57 -22.19 11.58
CA GLN A 122 -8.01 -21.82 10.28
C GLN A 122 -7.20 -20.53 10.38
N LYS A 123 -6.36 -20.24 9.39
CA LYS A 123 -5.64 -18.96 9.29
C LYS A 123 -6.40 -17.98 8.37
N LEU A 124 -6.57 -16.74 8.82
CA LEU A 124 -7.25 -15.67 8.06
C LEU A 124 -6.27 -14.74 7.34
N GLY A 125 -5.02 -14.63 7.81
CA GLY A 125 -4.00 -13.81 7.16
C GLY A 125 -2.78 -13.57 8.04
N HIS A 126 -1.94 -12.61 7.64
CA HIS A 126 -0.88 -12.05 8.46
C HIS A 126 -0.61 -10.60 8.04
N GLY A 127 0.04 -9.83 8.90
CA GLY A 127 0.51 -8.47 8.61
C GLY A 127 2.04 -8.36 8.66
N GLY A 128 2.52 -7.12 8.85
CA GLY A 128 3.94 -6.84 9.11
C GLY A 128 4.44 -7.43 10.43
N SER A 129 3.59 -7.49 11.46
CA SER A 129 3.97 -7.85 12.83
C SER A 129 2.95 -8.71 13.59
N SER A 130 1.97 -9.28 12.90
CA SER A 130 0.95 -10.14 13.50
C SER A 130 0.52 -11.28 12.59
N THR A 131 0.07 -12.40 13.15
CA THR A 131 -0.70 -13.43 12.43
C THR A 131 -2.17 -13.36 12.82
N ILE A 132 -3.07 -13.69 11.88
CA ILE A 132 -4.52 -13.52 12.04
C ILE A 132 -5.20 -14.87 11.85
N TRP A 133 -6.00 -15.30 12.83
CA TRP A 133 -6.56 -16.66 12.90
C TRP A 133 -8.05 -16.66 13.17
N LEU A 134 -8.75 -17.66 12.63
CA LEU A 134 -10.11 -18.04 12.97
C LEU A 134 -10.06 -19.01 14.15
N ALA A 135 -10.85 -18.76 15.19
CA ALA A 135 -10.96 -19.63 16.36
C ALA A 135 -12.40 -19.71 16.89
N HIS A 136 -12.70 -20.73 17.69
CA HIS A 136 -13.88 -20.74 18.57
C HIS A 136 -13.54 -20.17 19.95
N ASP A 137 -14.45 -19.36 20.52
CA ASP A 137 -14.57 -19.13 21.97
C ASP A 137 -15.33 -20.32 22.61
N PRO A 138 -15.20 -20.70 23.90
CA PRO A 138 -16.00 -21.71 24.60
C PRO A 138 -17.52 -21.60 24.40
N ASP A 139 -18.03 -20.40 24.17
CA ASP A 139 -19.45 -20.13 23.89
C ASP A 139 -19.87 -20.59 22.47
N LYS A 140 -18.94 -21.18 21.70
CA LYS A 140 -19.02 -21.64 20.30
C LYS A 140 -19.30 -20.58 19.24
N GLU A 141 -19.20 -19.30 19.58
CA GLU A 141 -19.07 -18.22 18.60
C GLU A 141 -17.72 -18.32 17.86
N LEU A 142 -17.69 -18.01 16.56
CA LEU A 142 -16.47 -17.82 15.79
C LEU A 142 -15.89 -16.42 15.98
N VAL A 143 -14.61 -16.36 16.35
CA VAL A 143 -13.86 -15.12 16.62
C VAL A 143 -12.61 -15.03 15.74
N THR A 144 -12.08 -13.81 15.59
CA THR A 144 -10.76 -13.56 15.00
C THR A 144 -9.74 -13.22 16.08
N LEU A 145 -8.59 -13.87 16.04
CA LEU A 145 -7.43 -13.58 16.89
C LEU A 145 -6.37 -12.84 16.07
N LYS A 146 -5.98 -11.61 16.47
CA LYS A 146 -4.78 -10.91 15.97
C LYS A 146 -3.67 -11.14 17.00
N ALA A 147 -2.73 -12.02 16.69
CA ALA A 147 -1.61 -12.38 17.57
C ALA A 147 -0.36 -11.58 17.19
N MET A 148 0.12 -10.72 18.09
CA MET A 148 1.19 -9.76 17.83
C MET A 148 2.60 -10.37 18.01
N CYS A 149 3.61 -9.75 17.40
CA CYS A 149 5.02 -9.97 17.71
C CYS A 149 5.29 -9.70 19.20
N ALA A 150 6.19 -10.46 19.82
CA ALA A 150 6.54 -10.28 21.23
C ALA A 150 7.14 -8.90 21.53
N ASP A 151 7.96 -8.34 20.62
CA ASP A 151 8.55 -7.00 20.77
C ASP A 151 7.48 -5.89 20.80
N GLU A 152 6.41 -6.03 20.01
CA GLU A 152 5.27 -5.08 20.00
C GLU A 152 4.30 -5.30 21.18
N SER A 153 4.39 -6.47 21.82
CA SER A 153 3.57 -6.87 22.97
C SER A 153 4.12 -6.38 24.31
N GLN A 154 5.23 -5.63 24.32
CA GLN A 154 5.84 -5.08 25.54
C GLN A 154 5.16 -3.79 26.05
N GLN A 155 4.29 -3.18 25.24
CA GLN A 155 3.54 -1.98 25.62
C GLN A 155 2.31 -2.34 26.46
N ASP A 156 1.86 -1.41 27.30
CA ASP A 156 0.57 -1.57 28.00
C ASP A 156 -0.58 -1.46 26.97
N PRO A 157 -1.64 -2.29 27.05
CA PRO A 157 -2.76 -2.21 26.11
C PRO A 157 -3.45 -0.84 26.02
N SER A 158 -3.37 0.00 27.06
CA SER A 158 -3.85 1.39 27.03
C SER A 158 -3.02 2.35 26.16
N GLN A 159 -1.90 1.89 25.62
CA GLN A 159 -1.06 2.60 24.65
C GLN A 159 -1.23 2.09 23.21
N ILE A 160 -1.88 0.93 23.01
CA ILE A 160 -1.95 0.24 21.73
C ILE A 160 -3.17 0.74 20.92
N PRO A 161 -2.97 1.41 19.76
CA PRO A 161 -4.08 2.02 19.01
C PRO A 161 -5.19 1.05 18.59
N ASP A 162 -4.83 -0.16 18.16
CA ASP A 162 -5.77 -1.24 17.81
C ASP A 162 -6.75 -1.63 18.93
N TRP A 163 -6.39 -1.38 20.19
CA TRP A 163 -7.27 -1.60 21.35
C TRP A 163 -8.00 -0.32 21.76
N VAL A 164 -7.30 0.81 21.81
CA VAL A 164 -7.81 2.06 22.39
C VAL A 164 -8.75 2.81 21.44
N ILE A 165 -8.36 2.95 20.17
CA ILE A 165 -9.07 3.77 19.18
C ILE A 165 -10.48 3.24 18.91
N PRO A 166 -10.69 1.98 18.48
CA PRO A 166 -12.04 1.50 18.18
C PRO A 166 -12.93 1.43 19.43
N ARG A 167 -12.37 1.15 20.62
CA ARG A 167 -13.15 1.17 21.87
C ARG A 167 -13.58 2.59 22.28
N ARG A 168 -12.76 3.61 22.02
CA ARG A 168 -13.14 5.03 22.18
C ARG A 168 -14.23 5.41 21.18
N LEU A 169 -14.10 5.03 19.92
CA LEU A 169 -15.11 5.28 18.87
C LEU A 169 -16.44 4.60 19.22
N GLN A 170 -16.43 3.34 19.62
CA GLN A 170 -17.62 2.59 20.06
C GLN A 170 -18.31 3.26 21.27
N SER A 171 -17.54 3.85 22.20
CA SER A 171 -18.08 4.55 23.36
C SER A 171 -18.67 5.94 23.03
N LEU A 172 -18.24 6.57 21.93
CA LEU A 172 -18.79 7.83 21.44
C LEU A 172 -20.01 7.60 20.53
N TYR A 173 -20.01 6.50 19.77
CA TYR A 173 -21.05 6.16 18.80
C TYR A 173 -21.59 4.73 19.05
N PRO A 174 -22.28 4.48 20.19
CA PRO A 174 -22.74 3.15 20.61
C PRO A 174 -23.94 2.60 19.80
N HIS A 175 -24.31 3.26 18.70
CA HIS A 175 -25.43 2.90 17.82
C HIS A 175 -25.00 2.73 16.35
N THR A 176 -23.68 2.67 16.10
CA THR A 176 -23.09 2.45 14.78
C THR A 176 -21.95 1.47 14.87
N ASP A 177 -21.90 0.56 13.90
CA ASP A 177 -20.97 -0.58 13.92
C ASP A 177 -19.88 -0.46 12.83
N TYR A 178 -19.54 0.77 12.42
CA TYR A 178 -18.57 1.03 11.35
C TYR A 178 -17.12 0.63 11.69
N PHE A 179 -16.82 0.27 12.95
CA PHE A 179 -15.48 0.03 13.44
C PHE A 179 -15.32 -1.39 13.99
N ARG A 180 -14.20 -2.05 13.68
CA ARG A 180 -13.89 -3.39 14.19
C ARG A 180 -13.36 -3.34 15.61
N THR A 181 -14.27 -3.29 16.59
CA THR A 181 -13.91 -3.21 18.01
C THR A 181 -13.45 -4.57 18.58
N PRO A 182 -12.26 -4.67 19.20
CA PRO A 182 -11.85 -5.88 19.91
C PRO A 182 -12.63 -6.00 21.23
N SER A 183 -13.24 -7.16 21.45
CA SER A 183 -14.08 -7.40 22.63
C SER A 183 -13.23 -7.57 23.89
N ARG A 184 -12.10 -8.29 23.78
CA ARG A 184 -11.15 -8.62 24.85
C ARG A 184 -9.74 -8.84 24.30
N TYR A 185 -8.75 -8.90 25.20
CA TYR A 185 -7.38 -9.30 24.90
C TYR A 185 -6.88 -10.32 25.92
N PHE A 186 -5.81 -11.02 25.60
CA PHE A 186 -5.02 -11.82 26.54
C PHE A 186 -3.54 -11.83 26.14
N TYR A 187 -2.69 -12.33 27.04
CA TYR A 187 -1.30 -12.63 26.72
C TYR A 187 -1.09 -14.15 26.62
N GLU A 188 -0.28 -14.57 25.65
CA GLU A 188 0.17 -15.95 25.46
C GLU A 188 1.71 -16.00 25.50
N SER A 189 2.29 -17.04 26.11
CA SER A 189 3.75 -17.14 26.30
C SER A 189 4.35 -18.24 25.44
N SER A 190 5.45 -17.93 24.73
CA SER A 190 6.18 -18.87 23.87
C SER A 190 7.71 -18.75 24.05
N GLN A 191 8.49 -19.56 23.34
CA GLN A 191 9.95 -19.39 23.28
C GLN A 191 10.39 -18.09 22.57
N ASN A 192 9.46 -17.38 21.91
CA ASN A 192 9.72 -16.09 21.29
C ASN A 192 9.43 -14.90 22.21
N GLY A 193 8.71 -15.10 23.32
CA GLY A 193 8.40 -14.07 24.31
C GLY A 193 6.94 -14.16 24.80
N ASN A 194 6.43 -13.05 25.33
CA ASN A 194 5.02 -12.87 25.63
C ASN A 194 4.36 -12.11 24.48
N HIS A 195 3.20 -12.59 24.02
CA HIS A 195 2.49 -12.08 22.86
C HIS A 195 1.10 -11.60 23.28
N LEU A 196 0.76 -10.37 22.91
CA LEU A 196 -0.60 -9.85 23.03
C LEU A 196 -1.45 -10.47 21.92
N VAL A 197 -2.61 -11.00 22.30
CA VAL A 197 -3.62 -11.51 21.37
C VAL A 197 -4.90 -10.70 21.56
N LEU A 198 -5.29 -9.97 20.53
CA LEU A 198 -6.53 -9.20 20.48
C LEU A 198 -7.64 -10.08 19.89
N VAL A 199 -8.79 -10.15 20.57
CA VAL A 199 -9.96 -10.93 20.16
C VAL A 199 -11.01 -10.00 19.57
N TYR A 200 -11.31 -10.19 18.29
CA TYR A 200 -12.33 -9.44 17.55
C TYR A 200 -13.49 -10.38 17.18
N PRO A 201 -14.71 -9.84 17.02
CA PRO A 201 -15.76 -10.54 16.27
C PRO A 201 -15.24 -10.97 14.89
N LEU A 202 -15.68 -12.14 14.41
CA LEU A 202 -15.41 -12.53 13.03
C LEU A 202 -16.04 -11.51 12.07
N ALA A 203 -15.30 -11.18 11.02
CA ALA A 203 -15.74 -10.37 9.90
C ALA A 203 -15.39 -11.11 8.60
N GLY A 204 -15.99 -10.69 7.50
CA GLY A 204 -15.69 -11.21 6.17
C GLY A 204 -14.38 -10.66 5.60
N PRO A 205 -14.15 -10.85 4.29
CA PRO A 205 -12.91 -10.42 3.64
C PRO A 205 -12.83 -8.89 3.54
N ASN A 206 -11.61 -8.40 3.28
CA ASN A 206 -11.42 -7.01 2.89
C ASN A 206 -11.91 -6.74 1.45
N VAL A 207 -12.24 -5.48 1.18
CA VAL A 207 -12.80 -5.01 -0.09
C VAL A 207 -11.80 -5.17 -1.24
N ALA A 208 -10.51 -4.92 -1.03
CA ALA A 208 -9.46 -5.13 -2.03
C ALA A 208 -9.46 -6.57 -2.56
N SER A 209 -9.57 -7.56 -1.66
CA SER A 209 -9.61 -8.97 -2.02
C SER A 209 -10.84 -9.32 -2.86
N LEU A 210 -11.96 -8.62 -2.70
CA LEU A 210 -13.17 -8.88 -3.48
C LEU A 210 -13.06 -8.38 -4.93
N TYR A 211 -12.17 -7.43 -5.23
CA TYR A 211 -11.84 -6.99 -6.60
C TYR A 211 -10.69 -7.78 -7.21
N ALA A 212 -9.79 -8.31 -6.38
CA ALA A 212 -8.71 -9.17 -6.82
C ALA A 212 -9.26 -10.50 -7.39
N LEU A 213 -9.13 -10.67 -8.71
CA LEU A 213 -9.07 -12.01 -9.28
C LEU A 213 -7.91 -12.77 -8.62
N PRO A 214 -8.03 -14.08 -8.33
CA PRO A 214 -7.04 -14.83 -7.56
C PRO A 214 -5.81 -15.19 -8.41
N THR A 215 -5.07 -14.18 -8.84
CA THR A 215 -3.66 -14.32 -9.24
C THR A 215 -2.80 -13.98 -8.03
N ASN A 216 -2.33 -15.00 -7.31
CA ASN A 216 -1.11 -14.83 -6.53
C ASN A 216 -0.03 -14.35 -7.50
N HIS A 217 0.64 -13.25 -7.19
CA HIS A 217 2.04 -12.91 -7.48
C HIS A 217 2.23 -11.41 -7.14
N TYR A 218 3.36 -11.04 -6.53
CA TYR A 218 3.77 -9.63 -6.43
C TYR A 218 4.15 -9.04 -7.80
N TRP A 219 4.29 -9.88 -8.82
CA TRP A 219 4.21 -9.52 -10.23
C TRP A 219 2.76 -9.62 -10.70
N GLN A 220 2.11 -8.47 -10.93
CA GLN A 220 0.85 -8.47 -11.66
C GLN A 220 1.15 -8.70 -13.15
N PRO A 221 0.76 -9.82 -13.79
CA PRO A 221 0.45 -9.76 -15.22
C PRO A 221 -0.67 -8.72 -15.41
N PRO A 222 -0.77 -8.02 -16.55
CA PRO A 222 -1.81 -7.03 -16.78
C PRO A 222 -3.18 -7.65 -16.49
N LYS A 223 -3.90 -7.07 -15.51
CA LYS A 223 -5.19 -7.60 -15.02
C LYS A 223 -6.07 -7.96 -16.22
N PRO A 224 -6.65 -9.19 -16.28
CA PRO A 224 -7.56 -9.56 -17.34
C PRO A 224 -8.59 -8.46 -17.54
N ALA A 225 -8.59 -7.88 -18.74
CA ALA A 225 -9.21 -6.60 -19.03
C ALA A 225 -10.72 -6.68 -18.73
N GLY A 226 -11.14 -6.22 -17.54
CA GLY A 226 -12.42 -6.60 -16.92
C GLY A 226 -12.29 -6.87 -15.42
N SER A 227 -11.94 -5.85 -14.64
CA SER A 227 -11.88 -5.93 -13.17
C SER A 227 -13.24 -6.27 -12.54
N ARG A 228 -13.26 -7.31 -11.71
CA ARG A 228 -14.35 -7.60 -10.78
C ARG A 228 -14.57 -6.38 -9.90
N ARG A 229 -15.77 -5.80 -9.94
CA ARG A 229 -16.13 -4.58 -9.20
C ARG A 229 -17.55 -4.69 -8.67
N PHE A 230 -17.86 -3.97 -7.59
CA PHE A 230 -19.21 -4.00 -7.03
C PHE A 230 -20.23 -3.37 -7.97
N ARG A 231 -21.47 -3.90 -7.95
CA ARG A 231 -22.61 -3.24 -8.59
C ARG A 231 -22.81 -1.83 -8.03
N ILE A 232 -23.20 -0.89 -8.87
CA ILE A 232 -23.28 0.55 -8.59
C ILE A 232 -23.88 0.94 -7.21
N ASP A 233 -24.94 0.28 -6.75
CA ASP A 233 -25.57 0.56 -5.45
C ASP A 233 -24.71 0.07 -4.27
N LEU A 234 -24.09 -1.10 -4.39
CA LEU A 234 -23.16 -1.63 -3.38
C LEU A 234 -21.86 -0.81 -3.35
N ALA A 235 -21.33 -0.40 -4.51
CA ALA A 235 -20.16 0.47 -4.59
C ALA A 235 -20.40 1.81 -3.86
N ARG A 236 -21.54 2.48 -4.14
CA ARG A 236 -21.92 3.71 -3.44
C ARG A 236 -22.22 3.49 -1.95
N LYS A 237 -22.79 2.35 -1.57
CA LYS A 237 -23.00 2.01 -0.15
C LYS A 237 -21.69 1.82 0.61
N VAL A 238 -20.75 1.05 0.06
CA VAL A 238 -19.42 0.79 0.66
C VAL A 238 -18.64 2.09 0.82
N ALA A 239 -18.63 2.94 -0.22
CA ALA A 239 -18.07 4.28 -0.16
C ALA A 239 -18.74 5.16 0.91
N LYS A 240 -20.08 5.17 0.97
CA LYS A 240 -20.86 5.98 1.91
C LYS A 240 -20.64 5.58 3.36
N GLU A 241 -20.70 4.29 3.67
CA GLU A 241 -20.51 3.79 5.04
C GLU A 241 -19.07 4.01 5.51
N THR A 242 -18.07 3.83 4.64
CA THR A 242 -16.67 4.18 4.93
C THR A 242 -16.52 5.68 5.24
N ALA A 243 -17.15 6.55 4.44
CA ALA A 243 -17.14 8.00 4.67
C ALA A 243 -17.87 8.39 5.98
N MET A 244 -18.98 7.72 6.34
CA MET A 244 -19.67 7.93 7.61
C MET A 244 -18.82 7.49 8.82
N GLY A 245 -18.09 6.39 8.70
CA GLY A 245 -17.11 5.96 9.71
C GLY A 245 -15.96 6.96 9.84
N LEU A 246 -15.43 7.47 8.74
CA LEU A 246 -14.37 8.48 8.78
C LEU A 246 -14.85 9.81 9.39
N TYR A 247 -16.07 10.26 9.06
CA TYR A 247 -16.72 11.42 9.70
C TYR A 247 -16.76 11.27 11.23
N GLN A 248 -17.13 10.09 11.72
CA GLN A 248 -17.12 9.78 13.16
C GLN A 248 -15.71 9.79 13.78
N MET A 249 -14.69 9.33 13.06
CA MET A 249 -13.28 9.41 13.50
C MET A 249 -12.82 10.85 13.61
N HIS A 250 -13.01 11.66 12.56
CA HIS A 250 -12.62 13.07 12.54
C HIS A 250 -13.37 13.87 13.61
N SER A 251 -14.68 13.66 13.76
CA SER A 251 -15.51 14.21 14.85
C SER A 251 -15.03 13.83 16.26
N ALA A 252 -14.40 12.67 16.42
CA ALA A 252 -13.80 12.22 17.68
C ALA A 252 -12.36 12.73 17.91
N GLY A 253 -11.81 13.51 16.97
CA GLY A 253 -10.44 14.02 16.96
C GLY A 253 -9.39 12.96 16.58
N ILE A 254 -9.77 11.93 15.81
CA ILE A 254 -8.94 10.78 15.42
C ILE A 254 -8.71 10.81 13.91
N VAL A 255 -7.47 10.56 13.48
CA VAL A 255 -7.06 10.34 12.08
C VAL A 255 -6.87 8.85 11.86
N HIS A 256 -7.25 8.28 10.70
CA HIS A 256 -6.96 6.85 10.40
C HIS A 256 -5.47 6.66 10.12
N GLY A 257 -4.91 7.47 9.21
CA GLY A 257 -3.47 7.74 9.13
C GLY A 257 -2.67 7.02 8.02
N GLY A 258 -1.36 7.33 8.00
CA GLY A 258 -0.36 6.82 7.07
C GLY A 258 1.04 7.31 7.47
N GLU A 259 2.11 6.60 7.06
CA GLU A 259 3.47 6.80 7.62
C GLU A 259 4.36 7.76 6.83
N TYR A 260 5.21 8.48 7.55
CA TYR A 260 6.39 9.16 7.04
C TYR A 260 7.59 8.97 7.98
N TYR A 261 8.76 8.57 7.44
CA TYR A 261 10.05 8.70 8.14
C TYR A 261 10.73 10.02 7.75
N LEU A 262 11.12 10.82 8.76
CA LEU A 262 12.17 11.82 8.57
C LEU A 262 13.53 11.12 8.47
N TYR A 263 13.93 10.75 7.24
CA TYR A 263 15.32 10.41 6.94
C TYR A 263 16.02 11.57 6.23
N GLU A 264 17.14 12.01 6.81
CA GLU A 264 17.97 13.07 6.24
C GLU A 264 18.73 12.55 5.01
N TYR A 265 18.42 13.12 3.84
CA TYR A 265 19.09 12.95 2.54
C TYR A 265 18.98 11.59 1.82
N VAL A 266 19.05 11.74 0.49
CA VAL A 266 19.30 10.74 -0.57
C VAL A 266 18.12 9.86 -1.03
N VAL A 267 18.01 9.84 -2.37
CA VAL A 267 17.35 8.85 -3.23
C VAL A 267 17.56 7.41 -2.71
N ASN A 268 16.58 6.52 -2.95
CA ASN A 268 16.49 5.14 -2.43
C ASN A 268 15.92 5.01 -0.99
N SER A 269 15.30 6.05 -0.45
CA SER A 269 14.42 5.91 0.72
C SER A 269 13.14 5.15 0.34
N LYS A 270 12.43 4.56 1.31
CA LYS A 270 11.10 4.00 1.04
C LYS A 270 10.06 5.11 0.97
N PRO A 271 9.07 5.01 0.07
CA PRO A 271 8.00 5.99 -0.01
C PRO A 271 7.14 5.97 1.26
N PRO A 272 6.55 7.11 1.67
CA PRO A 272 5.53 7.14 2.71
C PRO A 272 4.29 6.34 2.28
N LEU A 273 3.72 5.57 3.21
CA LEU A 273 2.66 4.59 2.90
C LEU A 273 1.36 4.91 3.66
N ALA A 274 0.29 5.08 2.89
CA ALA A 274 -1.08 5.19 3.36
C ALA A 274 -1.59 3.91 4.04
N ASP A 275 -2.56 4.05 4.95
CA ASP A 275 -3.18 2.93 5.67
C ASP A 275 -4.72 2.86 5.53
N LEU A 276 -5.41 3.99 5.31
CA LEU A 276 -6.83 3.98 4.90
C LEU A 276 -6.95 3.51 3.44
N THR A 277 -7.22 2.22 3.25
CA THR A 277 -7.21 1.55 1.93
C THR A 277 -8.35 0.54 1.83
N THR A 278 -8.66 0.08 0.62
CA THR A 278 -9.60 -1.05 0.38
C THR A 278 -9.20 -2.35 1.09
N SER A 279 -7.92 -2.52 1.45
CA SER A 279 -7.45 -3.63 2.30
C SER A 279 -7.87 -3.51 3.76
N ASN A 280 -8.17 -2.29 4.23
CA ASN A 280 -8.57 -1.98 5.61
C ASN A 280 -10.06 -1.69 5.78
N ILE A 281 -10.87 -1.91 4.74
CA ILE A 281 -12.33 -2.01 4.81
C ILE A 281 -12.73 -3.47 4.70
N LEU A 282 -13.37 -4.02 5.72
CA LEU A 282 -13.94 -5.38 5.71
C LEU A 282 -15.42 -5.34 5.32
N VAL A 283 -15.91 -6.42 4.72
CA VAL A 283 -17.35 -6.69 4.56
C VAL A 283 -17.83 -7.53 5.75
N ARG A 284 -18.99 -7.19 6.33
CA ARG A 284 -19.57 -7.93 7.47
C ARG A 284 -19.96 -9.35 7.09
N THR A 285 -19.77 -10.32 7.98
CA THR A 285 -20.31 -11.69 7.87
C THR A 285 -21.79 -11.75 8.24
N ALA A 286 -22.55 -12.65 7.62
CA ALA A 286 -23.91 -12.96 8.03
C ALA A 286 -23.91 -13.59 9.45
N PRO A 287 -24.88 -13.26 10.34
CA PRO A 287 -24.90 -13.78 11.72
C PRO A 287 -24.85 -15.30 11.83
N SER A 288 -25.49 -16.01 10.90
CA SER A 288 -25.46 -17.48 10.81
C SER A 288 -24.08 -18.08 10.56
N VAL A 289 -23.10 -17.29 10.12
CA VAL A 289 -21.69 -17.71 9.99
C VAL A 289 -21.01 -17.72 11.36
N LEU A 290 -21.42 -16.87 12.30
CA LEU A 290 -20.81 -16.77 13.64
C LEU A 290 -21.10 -18.00 14.50
N GLU A 291 -22.21 -18.69 14.23
CA GLU A 291 -22.70 -19.87 14.95
C GLU A 291 -22.23 -21.20 14.32
N TRP A 292 -21.46 -21.17 13.22
CA TRP A 292 -20.99 -22.36 12.51
C TRP A 292 -20.13 -23.28 13.39
N SER A 293 -20.44 -24.56 13.37
CA SER A 293 -19.62 -25.60 13.99
C SER A 293 -18.30 -25.86 13.23
N ASP A 294 -17.36 -26.50 13.92
CA ASP A 294 -16.11 -27.05 13.37
C ASP A 294 -16.33 -27.82 12.03
N ALA A 295 -17.46 -28.52 11.91
CA ALA A 295 -17.83 -29.31 10.74
C ALA A 295 -18.30 -28.43 9.56
N GLU A 296 -19.00 -27.33 9.82
CA GLU A 296 -19.46 -26.38 8.80
C GLU A 296 -18.30 -25.50 8.31
N VAL A 297 -17.45 -25.03 9.23
CA VAL A 297 -16.16 -24.38 8.94
C VAL A 297 -15.33 -25.27 8.00
N LYS A 298 -15.19 -26.57 8.34
CA LYS A 298 -14.47 -27.54 7.51
C LYS A 298 -15.17 -27.84 6.18
N ALA A 299 -16.50 -27.93 6.14
CA ALA A 299 -17.25 -28.15 4.91
C ALA A 299 -17.14 -26.97 3.94
N ARG A 300 -17.13 -25.73 4.45
CA ARG A 300 -16.98 -24.52 3.63
C ARG A 300 -15.54 -24.32 3.18
N PHE A 301 -14.60 -24.22 4.11
CA PHE A 301 -13.22 -23.83 3.81
C PHE A 301 -12.37 -25.01 3.31
N GLY A 302 -12.69 -26.24 3.70
CA GLY A 302 -11.93 -27.44 3.37
C GLY A 302 -10.78 -27.69 4.33
N GLU A 303 -9.91 -28.64 3.97
CA GLU A 303 -8.62 -28.80 4.64
C GLU A 303 -7.70 -27.62 4.29
N PRO A 304 -6.87 -27.13 5.23
CA PRO A 304 -5.88 -26.08 4.97
C PRO A 304 -4.78 -26.56 4.02
N VAL A 305 -4.27 -25.66 3.18
CA VAL A 305 -3.01 -25.88 2.45
C VAL A 305 -1.85 -25.54 3.40
N THR A 306 -0.84 -26.42 3.45
CA THR A 306 0.27 -26.32 4.41
C THR A 306 1.60 -26.77 3.82
N ASP A 307 2.69 -26.15 4.25
CA ASP A 307 4.05 -26.69 4.08
C ASP A 307 4.77 -26.80 5.44
N LYS A 308 5.70 -27.75 5.56
CA LYS A 308 6.48 -27.96 6.78
C LYS A 308 7.56 -26.89 6.92
N VAL A 309 7.70 -26.34 8.11
CA VAL A 309 8.87 -25.51 8.47
C VAL A 309 10.12 -26.39 8.46
N LYS A 310 11.17 -25.92 7.78
CA LYS A 310 12.43 -26.66 7.58
C LYS A 310 13.61 -25.70 7.80
N LEU A 311 14.67 -26.16 8.46
CA LEU A 311 15.92 -25.40 8.51
C LEU A 311 16.76 -25.65 7.26
N LEU A 312 17.40 -24.61 6.75
CA LEU A 312 18.36 -24.66 5.64
C LEU A 312 19.57 -25.56 5.98
N GLN A 313 19.97 -25.60 7.26
CA GLN A 313 21.04 -26.48 7.76
C GLN A 313 20.55 -27.91 8.07
N GLY A 314 19.26 -28.19 7.92
CA GLY A 314 18.62 -29.40 8.44
C GLY A 314 18.46 -29.37 9.97
N GLY A 315 17.85 -30.43 10.53
CA GLY A 315 17.54 -30.53 11.96
C GLY A 315 16.17 -29.93 12.33
N SER A 316 15.97 -29.67 13.62
CA SER A 316 14.72 -29.13 14.17
C SER A 316 14.85 -27.64 14.50
N HIS A 317 13.79 -26.88 14.22
CA HIS A 317 13.65 -25.46 14.56
C HIS A 317 13.29 -25.19 16.04
N GLY A 318 13.20 -26.22 16.87
CA GLY A 318 12.71 -26.08 18.26
C GLY A 318 11.25 -25.61 18.30
N ALA A 319 10.84 -24.98 19.40
CA ALA A 319 9.50 -24.39 19.54
C ALA A 319 9.50 -22.86 19.34
N HIS A 320 10.47 -22.34 18.57
CA HIS A 320 10.45 -20.96 18.07
C HIS A 320 9.53 -20.79 16.85
N ALA A 321 9.37 -21.84 16.04
CA ALA A 321 8.49 -21.88 14.87
C ALA A 321 7.45 -23.01 14.99
N PRO A 322 6.25 -22.87 14.40
CA PRO A 322 5.29 -23.96 14.30
C PRO A 322 5.84 -25.08 13.38
N PRO A 323 5.33 -26.32 13.48
CA PRO A 323 5.76 -27.42 12.60
C PRO A 323 5.29 -27.26 11.15
N LEU A 324 4.24 -26.45 10.94
CA LEU A 324 3.61 -26.17 9.66
C LEU A 324 3.40 -24.66 9.50
N LEU A 325 3.58 -24.18 8.27
CA LEU A 325 3.01 -22.91 7.81
C LEU A 325 1.67 -23.22 7.13
N TYR A 326 0.75 -22.27 7.22
CA TYR A 326 -0.61 -22.40 6.71
C TYR A 326 -0.90 -21.30 5.69
N GLU A 327 -1.48 -21.67 4.55
CA GLU A 327 -2.06 -20.68 3.62
C GLU A 327 -3.30 -20.03 4.29
N PRO A 328 -3.53 -18.71 4.14
CA PRO A 328 -4.78 -18.09 4.55
C PRO A 328 -5.98 -18.70 3.80
N ILE A 329 -7.19 -18.67 4.39
CA ILE A 329 -8.41 -19.08 3.69
C ILE A 329 -8.54 -18.31 2.35
N PRO A 330 -8.58 -18.99 1.18
CA PRO A 330 -8.66 -18.31 -0.10
C PRO A 330 -9.94 -17.49 -0.26
N ILE A 331 -9.82 -16.27 -0.81
CA ILE A 331 -10.92 -15.30 -0.94
C ILE A 331 -12.17 -15.88 -1.63
N LEU A 332 -12.00 -16.77 -2.62
CA LEU A 332 -13.12 -17.43 -3.30
C LEU A 332 -14.01 -18.26 -2.36
N LYS A 333 -13.54 -18.63 -1.16
CA LYS A 333 -14.39 -19.28 -0.15
C LYS A 333 -15.42 -18.34 0.46
N PHE A 334 -15.20 -17.03 0.38
CA PHE A 334 -16.10 -15.96 0.84
C PHE A 334 -16.86 -15.25 -0.31
N SER A 335 -16.73 -15.69 -1.58
CA SER A 335 -17.40 -15.02 -2.72
C SER A 335 -18.92 -15.15 -2.74
N ASP A 336 -19.46 -16.09 -1.95
CA ASP A 336 -20.87 -16.38 -1.79
C ASP A 336 -21.55 -15.33 -0.91
N ALA A 337 -22.41 -14.53 -1.52
CA ALA A 337 -23.09 -13.42 -0.87
C ALA A 337 -24.01 -13.85 0.29
N SER A 338 -24.40 -15.12 0.40
CA SER A 338 -25.16 -15.61 1.57
C SER A 338 -24.35 -15.60 2.87
N LEU A 339 -23.02 -15.55 2.78
CA LEU A 339 -22.11 -15.50 3.91
C LEU A 339 -21.84 -14.07 4.41
N LEU A 340 -22.26 -13.07 3.65
CA LEU A 340 -21.90 -11.67 3.87
C LEU A 340 -23.15 -10.81 4.04
N GLN A 341 -23.00 -9.73 4.79
CA GLN A 341 -23.91 -8.60 4.76
C GLN A 341 -23.23 -7.47 3.99
N GLU A 342 -24.01 -6.79 3.15
CA GLU A 342 -23.56 -5.63 2.37
C GLU A 342 -23.37 -4.40 3.28
N HIS A 343 -22.48 -4.49 4.26
CA HIS A 343 -22.19 -3.46 5.25
C HIS A 343 -20.70 -3.47 5.60
N THR A 344 -20.08 -2.30 5.60
CA THR A 344 -18.62 -2.16 5.81
C THR A 344 -18.23 -2.13 7.28
N ILE A 345 -16.99 -2.52 7.57
CA ILE A 345 -16.34 -2.36 8.87
C ILE A 345 -14.90 -1.89 8.63
N ILE A 346 -14.58 -0.67 9.06
CA ILE A 346 -13.21 -0.15 9.11
C ILE A 346 -12.44 -0.94 10.18
N HIS A 347 -11.25 -1.44 9.84
CA HIS A 347 -10.36 -2.15 10.77
C HIS A 347 -8.92 -1.63 10.70
N ASP A 348 -8.02 -2.34 11.39
CA ASP A 348 -6.60 -2.02 11.59
C ASP A 348 -6.39 -0.56 12.03
N PHE A 349 -6.52 -0.33 13.33
CA PHE A 349 -6.32 0.98 13.93
C PHE A 349 -4.91 1.14 14.51
N GLY A 350 -4.01 0.16 14.30
CA GLY A 350 -2.62 0.17 14.77
C GLY A 350 -1.78 1.38 14.31
N LYS A 351 -2.31 2.17 13.38
CA LYS A 351 -1.76 3.43 12.86
C LYS A 351 -2.55 4.67 13.28
N SER A 352 -3.80 4.53 13.71
CA SER A 352 -4.66 5.66 14.01
C SER A 352 -4.22 6.44 15.26
N TYR A 353 -4.29 7.76 15.18
CA TYR A 353 -3.78 8.67 16.21
C TYR A 353 -4.73 9.85 16.47
N LEU A 354 -4.51 10.57 17.57
CA LEU A 354 -5.28 11.78 17.89
C LEU A 354 -4.71 12.98 17.13
N ALA A 355 -5.53 13.71 16.38
CA ALA A 355 -5.11 14.85 15.55
C ALA A 355 -4.43 15.97 16.39
N ALA A 356 -4.78 16.10 17.66
CA ALA A 356 -4.18 17.07 18.60
C ALA A 356 -2.85 16.58 19.23
N ALA A 357 -2.44 15.34 18.99
CA ALA A 357 -1.21 14.72 19.50
C ALA A 357 -0.61 13.77 18.44
N PRO A 358 -0.14 14.29 17.29
CA PRO A 358 0.50 13.47 16.28
C PRO A 358 1.80 12.83 16.85
N PRO A 359 2.01 11.53 16.63
CA PRO A 359 3.19 10.81 17.11
C PRO A 359 4.48 11.26 16.39
N ALA A 360 5.61 11.23 17.11
CA ALA A 360 6.89 11.80 16.66
C ALA A 360 7.77 10.83 15.84
N ASP A 361 7.54 9.53 15.95
CA ASP A 361 8.42 8.46 15.45
C ASP A 361 7.61 7.29 14.85
N TYR A 362 6.72 7.62 13.92
CA TYR A 362 5.60 6.79 13.46
C TYR A 362 5.98 5.65 12.48
N ARG A 363 5.29 4.49 12.61
CA ARG A 363 5.61 3.10 12.12
C ARG A 363 4.95 2.73 10.74
N PRO A 364 5.42 1.88 9.78
CA PRO A 364 4.87 1.86 8.40
C PRO A 364 3.38 1.50 8.21
N GLY A 365 2.71 2.18 7.27
CA GLY A 365 1.54 1.67 6.54
C GLY A 365 1.95 0.72 5.40
N THR A 366 1.05 0.44 4.44
CA THR A 366 1.30 -0.65 3.45
C THR A 366 1.24 -0.27 1.97
N ILE A 367 0.48 0.76 1.53
CA ILE A 367 0.22 0.97 0.08
C ILE A 367 0.60 2.40 -0.37
N ILE A 368 1.35 2.49 -1.47
CA ILE A 368 1.84 3.75 -2.07
C ILE A 368 0.77 4.45 -2.93
N ASN A 369 -0.09 3.70 -3.64
CA ASN A 369 -1.12 4.22 -4.57
C ASN A 369 -2.17 5.14 -3.93
N TYR A 370 -2.19 5.21 -2.58
CA TYR A 370 -3.12 6.00 -1.77
C TYR A 370 -2.43 7.21 -1.11
N THR A 371 -1.10 7.31 -1.19
CA THR A 371 -0.32 8.32 -0.47
C THR A 371 -0.60 9.73 -1.02
N PRO A 372 -0.92 10.72 -0.15
CA PRO A 372 -1.21 12.08 -0.56
C PRO A 372 0.06 12.93 -0.77
N PRO A 373 -0.01 14.01 -1.58
CA PRO A 373 1.15 14.81 -1.97
C PRO A 373 1.86 15.49 -0.79
N GLU A 374 1.14 15.91 0.26
CA GLU A 374 1.76 16.53 1.45
C GLU A 374 2.55 15.54 2.32
N MET A 375 2.23 14.24 2.25
CA MET A 375 3.07 13.21 2.89
C MET A 375 4.36 12.98 2.08
N PHE A 376 4.30 13.14 0.75
CA PHE A 376 5.47 13.05 -0.12
C PHE A 376 6.40 14.27 0.00
N PHE A 377 5.86 15.48 -0.15
CA PHE A 377 6.65 16.72 -0.25
C PHE A 377 6.91 17.43 1.08
N ASP A 378 5.97 17.41 2.02
CA ASP A 378 6.08 18.15 3.29
C ASP A 378 6.34 17.23 4.50
N GLY A 379 6.21 15.91 4.32
CA GLY A 379 6.30 14.92 5.41
C GLY A 379 5.16 15.00 6.44
N ARG A 380 3.98 15.51 6.04
CA ARG A 380 2.87 15.79 6.96
C ARG A 380 1.68 14.86 6.73
N CYS A 381 1.20 14.21 7.79
CA CYS A 381 -0.12 13.55 7.83
C CYS A 381 -1.09 14.41 8.67
N ALA A 382 -2.37 14.45 8.28
CA ALA A 382 -3.43 15.26 8.90
C ALA A 382 -4.82 14.69 8.53
N PRO A 383 -5.94 15.15 9.11
CA PRO A 383 -7.28 14.68 8.70
C PRO A 383 -7.55 14.80 7.19
N ALA A 384 -7.01 15.83 6.54
CA ALA A 384 -7.08 16.03 5.09
C ALA A 384 -6.36 14.94 4.26
N ALA A 385 -5.41 14.20 4.84
CA ALA A 385 -4.79 13.03 4.23
C ALA A 385 -5.79 11.88 4.11
N ASP A 386 -6.61 11.64 5.15
CA ASP A 386 -7.67 10.63 5.09
C ASP A 386 -8.71 10.96 4.01
N ILE A 387 -8.96 12.25 3.71
CA ILE A 387 -9.86 12.67 2.61
C ILE A 387 -9.29 12.24 1.24
N TRP A 388 -7.98 12.40 1.03
CA TRP A 388 -7.31 11.95 -0.20
C TRP A 388 -7.31 10.42 -0.31
N MET A 389 -6.96 9.72 0.78
CA MET A 389 -6.99 8.26 0.85
C MET A 389 -8.41 7.72 0.59
N LEU A 390 -9.44 8.36 1.13
CA LEU A 390 -10.84 8.05 0.85
C LEU A 390 -11.22 8.31 -0.62
N ALA A 391 -10.66 9.32 -1.29
CA ALA A 391 -10.90 9.55 -2.72
C ALA A 391 -10.32 8.42 -3.59
N CYS A 392 -9.08 7.99 -3.31
CA CYS A 392 -8.49 6.80 -3.94
C CYS A 392 -9.34 5.55 -3.69
N LEU A 393 -9.84 5.38 -2.46
CA LEU A 393 -10.72 4.28 -2.06
C LEU A 393 -12.04 4.29 -2.83
N ILE A 394 -12.71 5.44 -2.94
CA ILE A 394 -13.99 5.59 -3.65
C ILE A 394 -13.81 5.28 -5.16
N HIS A 395 -12.71 5.74 -5.76
CA HIS A 395 -12.39 5.40 -7.15
C HIS A 395 -12.20 3.89 -7.33
N GLU A 396 -11.37 3.25 -6.49
CA GLU A 396 -11.12 1.80 -6.59
C GLU A 396 -12.40 1.00 -6.36
N VAL A 397 -13.22 1.39 -5.38
CA VAL A 397 -14.51 0.75 -5.07
C VAL A 397 -15.49 0.80 -6.25
N ARG A 398 -15.52 1.90 -7.01
CA ARG A 398 -16.45 2.06 -8.14
C ARG A 398 -15.93 1.46 -9.45
N THR A 399 -14.62 1.45 -9.68
CA THR A 399 -13.99 1.06 -10.96
C THR A 399 -13.34 -0.33 -10.93
N GLY A 400 -12.98 -0.86 -9.76
CA GLY A 400 -12.14 -2.05 -9.59
C GLY A 400 -10.65 -1.81 -9.90
N LEU A 401 -10.22 -0.55 -10.05
CA LEU A 401 -8.85 -0.15 -10.40
C LEU A 401 -8.35 0.98 -9.48
N PRO A 402 -7.06 0.97 -9.07
CA PRO A 402 -6.48 2.07 -8.31
C PRO A 402 -6.53 3.36 -9.15
N LEU A 403 -6.70 4.51 -8.49
CA LEU A 403 -6.74 5.82 -9.15
C LEU A 403 -5.40 6.17 -9.80
N PHE A 404 -4.33 5.95 -9.05
CA PHE A 404 -2.95 5.99 -9.52
C PHE A 404 -2.47 4.54 -9.58
N ASP A 405 -2.44 3.92 -10.76
CA ASP A 405 -1.88 2.58 -10.91
C ASP A 405 -0.34 2.68 -10.89
N LEU A 406 0.30 1.66 -10.32
CA LEU A 406 1.75 1.58 -10.15
C LEU A 406 2.25 0.16 -10.44
N ALA A 407 1.50 -0.62 -11.23
CA ALA A 407 1.79 -2.03 -11.54
C ALA A 407 3.18 -2.29 -12.15
N TRP A 408 3.78 -1.28 -12.80
CA TRP A 408 5.12 -1.35 -13.41
C TRP A 408 6.13 -0.37 -12.79
N SER A 409 5.68 0.43 -11.82
CA SER A 409 6.49 1.43 -11.14
C SER A 409 7.59 0.81 -10.30
N THR A 410 8.73 1.50 -10.25
CA THR A 410 9.89 1.14 -9.42
C THR A 410 10.48 2.34 -8.68
N HIS A 411 9.95 3.54 -8.88
CA HIS A 411 10.50 4.79 -8.34
C HIS A 411 9.41 5.70 -7.75
N ASP A 412 9.73 6.37 -6.64
CA ASP A 412 8.81 7.27 -5.93
C ASP A 412 8.24 8.40 -6.81
N GLY A 413 8.98 8.81 -7.86
CA GLY A 413 8.55 9.83 -8.81
C GLY A 413 7.39 9.40 -9.72
N ASP A 414 7.18 8.09 -9.92
CA ASP A 414 6.14 7.56 -10.81
C ASP A 414 4.74 7.86 -10.25
N LEU A 415 4.56 7.79 -8.91
CA LEU A 415 3.32 8.21 -8.24
C LEU A 415 3.00 9.69 -8.51
N VAL A 416 4.00 10.57 -8.40
CA VAL A 416 3.85 12.00 -8.62
C VAL A 416 3.55 12.29 -10.09
N MET A 417 4.14 11.54 -11.01
CA MET A 417 3.84 11.56 -12.44
C MET A 417 2.35 11.26 -12.68
N HIS A 418 1.81 10.16 -12.16
CA HIS A 418 0.39 9.81 -12.30
C HIS A 418 -0.57 10.80 -11.61
N MET A 419 -0.17 11.46 -10.52
CA MET A 419 -0.95 12.58 -9.96
C MET A 419 -1.09 13.71 -10.99
N VAL A 420 0.01 14.09 -11.66
CA VAL A 420 0.02 15.19 -12.66
C VAL A 420 -0.75 14.82 -13.93
N GLU A 421 -0.69 13.57 -14.41
CA GLU A 421 -1.55 13.08 -15.51
C GLU A 421 -3.05 13.32 -15.22
N THR A 422 -3.45 13.04 -13.98
CA THR A 422 -4.85 12.92 -13.56
C THR A 422 -5.47 14.26 -13.15
N LEU A 423 -4.67 15.11 -12.50
CA LEU A 423 -5.10 16.34 -11.82
C LEU A 423 -4.45 17.62 -12.38
N GLY A 424 -3.43 17.50 -13.23
CA GLY A 424 -2.68 18.62 -13.80
C GLY A 424 -1.47 19.06 -12.95
N ARG A 425 -0.86 20.19 -13.32
CA ARG A 425 0.38 20.72 -12.72
C ARG A 425 0.30 20.85 -11.19
N LEU A 426 1.34 20.41 -10.49
CA LEU A 426 1.49 20.68 -9.06
C LEU A 426 1.56 22.20 -8.77
N PRO A 427 1.08 22.64 -7.58
CA PRO A 427 1.38 23.96 -7.06
C PRO A 427 2.86 24.05 -6.62
N GLU A 428 3.37 25.28 -6.49
CA GLU A 428 4.68 25.49 -5.87
C GLU A 428 4.63 25.24 -4.34
N PRO A 429 5.78 24.95 -3.70
CA PRO A 429 7.09 24.64 -4.28
C PRO A 429 7.21 23.18 -4.77
N TRP A 430 6.13 22.40 -4.71
CA TRP A 430 6.15 20.96 -5.02
C TRP A 430 6.47 20.69 -6.49
N TRP A 431 6.02 21.54 -7.41
CA TRP A 431 6.43 21.46 -8.81
C TRP A 431 7.94 21.65 -8.97
N ALA A 432 8.53 22.71 -8.41
CA ALA A 432 9.97 22.90 -8.42
C ALA A 432 10.75 21.71 -7.78
N ALA A 433 10.18 21.10 -6.73
CA ALA A 433 10.75 19.94 -6.02
C ALA A 433 10.54 18.59 -6.72
N PHE A 434 9.59 18.47 -7.68
CA PHE A 434 9.39 17.26 -8.45
C PHE A 434 10.57 17.06 -9.42
N ALA A 435 11.48 16.18 -9.01
CA ALA A 435 12.70 15.84 -9.74
C ALA A 435 12.38 15.09 -11.03
N HIS A 436 13.14 15.37 -12.10
CA HIS A 436 12.98 14.76 -13.43
C HIS A 436 11.63 15.02 -14.12
N ARG A 437 10.76 15.89 -13.59
CA ARG A 437 9.47 16.24 -14.21
C ARG A 437 9.62 16.72 -15.65
N GLU A 438 10.76 17.34 -15.97
CA GLU A 438 11.12 17.83 -17.29
C GLU A 438 11.32 16.73 -18.35
N GLU A 439 11.47 15.47 -17.94
CA GLU A 439 11.52 14.28 -18.82
C GLU A 439 10.11 13.94 -19.35
N TRP A 440 9.08 14.07 -18.51
CA TRP A 440 7.69 13.72 -18.80
C TRP A 440 6.82 14.91 -19.24
N PHE A 441 7.07 16.11 -18.70
CA PHE A 441 6.19 17.28 -18.80
C PHE A 441 6.93 18.55 -19.30
N TYR A 442 6.17 19.47 -19.88
CA TYR A 442 6.54 20.89 -20.00
C TYR A 442 6.29 21.62 -18.67
N ASP A 443 6.90 22.81 -18.46
CA ASP A 443 6.81 23.53 -17.19
C ASP A 443 5.39 24.04 -16.81
N ASP A 444 4.45 24.06 -17.77
CA ASP A 444 3.03 24.32 -17.53
C ASP A 444 2.23 23.07 -17.09
N GLY A 445 2.89 21.92 -16.95
CA GLY A 445 2.30 20.65 -16.56
C GLY A 445 1.68 19.83 -17.70
N ARG A 446 1.74 20.30 -18.95
CA ARG A 446 1.32 19.47 -20.09
C ARG A 446 2.30 18.32 -20.33
N VAL A 447 1.77 17.13 -20.51
CA VAL A 447 2.50 15.92 -20.91
C VAL A 447 3.19 16.16 -22.27
N ARG A 448 4.45 15.72 -22.39
CA ARG A 448 5.23 15.75 -23.64
C ARG A 448 4.81 14.64 -24.59
N SER A 449 5.12 14.79 -25.88
CA SER A 449 4.93 13.69 -26.83
C SER A 449 5.77 12.45 -26.46
N GLU A 450 5.27 11.26 -26.78
CA GLU A 450 5.98 9.98 -26.60
C GLU A 450 7.41 10.03 -27.16
N GLU A 451 7.61 10.64 -28.33
CA GLU A 451 8.94 10.79 -28.91
C GLU A 451 9.88 11.72 -28.12
N GLU A 452 9.37 12.76 -27.44
CA GLU A 452 10.20 13.61 -26.58
C GLU A 452 10.59 12.86 -25.30
N GLN A 453 9.63 12.13 -24.70
CA GLN A 453 9.87 11.31 -23.51
C GLN A 453 10.89 10.19 -23.80
N MET A 454 10.77 9.48 -24.92
CA MET A 454 11.74 8.47 -25.34
C MET A 454 13.15 9.03 -25.64
N ARG A 455 13.28 10.35 -25.85
CA ARG A 455 14.58 11.04 -26.00
C ARG A 455 15.15 11.54 -24.67
N ALA A 456 14.40 11.45 -23.57
CA ALA A 456 14.83 11.93 -22.26
C ALA A 456 15.86 11.00 -21.61
N PRO A 457 16.88 11.52 -20.89
CA PRO A 457 17.99 10.69 -20.37
C PRO A 457 17.58 9.59 -19.39
N GLY A 458 16.56 9.80 -18.55
CA GLY A 458 16.14 8.82 -17.53
C GLY A 458 15.37 7.61 -18.09
N ILE A 459 14.56 7.81 -19.13
CA ILE A 459 13.75 6.75 -19.75
C ILE A 459 14.63 5.73 -20.49
N GLY A 460 15.69 6.20 -21.17
CA GLY A 460 16.70 5.30 -21.75
C GLY A 460 17.58 4.54 -20.72
N ALA A 461 17.48 4.87 -19.43
CA ALA A 461 18.40 4.41 -18.38
C ALA A 461 17.76 3.47 -17.34
N GLY A 462 16.48 3.12 -17.47
CA GLY A 462 15.80 2.16 -16.58
C GLY A 462 14.47 2.62 -15.98
N ARG A 463 13.94 3.79 -16.37
CA ARG A 463 12.52 4.14 -16.15
C ARG A 463 11.69 3.63 -17.32
N PHE A 464 10.67 2.83 -17.05
CA PHE A 464 9.87 2.15 -18.09
C PHE A 464 8.49 2.78 -18.35
N GLU A 465 8.07 3.75 -17.54
CA GLU A 465 6.72 4.33 -17.57
C GLU A 465 6.72 5.70 -18.27
N LEU A 466 5.88 5.83 -19.30
CA LEU A 466 5.65 7.07 -20.04
C LEU A 466 4.43 7.79 -19.49
N ALA A 467 4.49 9.11 -19.38
CA ALA A 467 3.36 9.93 -18.98
C ALA A 467 2.34 10.03 -20.12
N VAL A 468 1.05 9.85 -19.79
CA VAL A 468 -0.09 9.94 -20.69
C VAL A 468 -1.10 10.92 -20.12
N ALA A 469 -1.56 11.88 -20.94
CA ALA A 469 -2.55 12.86 -20.50
C ALA A 469 -3.93 12.20 -20.30
N GLU A 470 -4.20 11.73 -19.08
CA GLU A 470 -5.44 11.05 -18.72
C GLU A 470 -6.15 11.69 -17.50
N PRO A 471 -6.86 12.81 -17.70
CA PRO A 471 -7.57 13.50 -16.63
C PRO A 471 -8.60 12.60 -15.94
N LEU A 472 -8.90 12.89 -14.66
CA LEU A 472 -9.86 12.16 -13.82
C LEU A 472 -11.16 11.72 -14.54
N HIS A 473 -11.84 12.64 -15.22
CA HIS A 473 -13.11 12.34 -15.92
C HIS A 473 -12.92 11.48 -17.19
N ALA A 474 -11.70 11.35 -17.73
CA ALA A 474 -11.36 10.40 -18.78
C ALA A 474 -11.11 8.99 -18.21
N LYS A 475 -10.45 8.88 -17.04
CA LYS A 475 -10.35 7.60 -16.30
C LYS A 475 -11.74 7.04 -15.98
N LEU A 476 -12.63 7.89 -15.44
CA LEU A 476 -14.01 7.49 -15.12
C LEU A 476 -14.79 6.98 -16.35
N ARG A 477 -14.71 7.66 -17.51
CA ARG A 477 -15.37 7.21 -18.77
C ARG A 477 -14.78 5.92 -19.37
N LYS A 478 -13.60 5.48 -18.95
CA LYS A 478 -13.04 4.15 -19.30
C LYS A 478 -13.57 3.01 -18.41
N THR A 479 -14.34 3.31 -17.36
CA THR A 479 -14.95 2.26 -16.52
C THR A 479 -15.82 1.34 -17.37
N GLY A 480 -15.45 0.06 -17.43
CA GLY A 480 -16.18 -0.95 -18.19
C GLY A 480 -15.93 -0.98 -19.70
N THR A 481 -14.97 -0.23 -20.25
CA THR A 481 -14.55 -0.41 -21.67
C THR A 481 -13.81 -1.74 -21.92
N HIS A 482 -13.53 -2.47 -20.85
CA HIS A 482 -12.77 -3.71 -20.82
C HIS A 482 -13.57 -4.76 -20.03
N GLY A 483 -13.79 -5.94 -20.62
CA GLY A 483 -14.44 -7.08 -19.97
C GLY A 483 -14.35 -8.36 -20.82
N PRO A 484 -13.97 -9.53 -20.25
CA PRO A 484 -14.31 -10.81 -20.88
C PRO A 484 -15.82 -11.04 -20.77
N SER A 485 -16.46 -11.44 -21.86
CA SER A 485 -17.91 -11.68 -21.87
C SER A 485 -18.26 -13.05 -21.27
N GLY A 486 -19.21 -13.08 -20.33
CA GLY A 486 -20.01 -14.29 -20.04
C GLY A 486 -19.74 -15.05 -18.74
N VAL A 487 -19.02 -14.47 -17.77
CA VAL A 487 -18.93 -15.02 -16.40
C VAL A 487 -19.85 -14.22 -15.47
N ASP A 488 -20.70 -14.93 -14.72
CA ASP A 488 -21.42 -14.37 -13.56
C ASP A 488 -20.50 -14.46 -12.34
N GLU A 489 -20.07 -13.30 -11.82
CA GLU A 489 -19.17 -13.20 -10.67
C GLU A 489 -19.91 -13.11 -9.31
N GLY A 490 -21.23 -13.32 -9.32
CA GLY A 490 -22.10 -13.33 -8.16
C GLY A 490 -22.78 -11.97 -7.88
N PRO A 491 -23.88 -11.97 -7.10
CA PRO A 491 -24.85 -10.86 -7.03
C PRO A 491 -24.34 -9.56 -6.38
N MET A 492 -23.12 -9.54 -5.85
CA MET A 492 -22.44 -8.32 -5.39
C MET A 492 -21.75 -7.55 -6.53
N CYS A 493 -21.56 -8.17 -7.70
CA CYS A 493 -20.71 -7.65 -8.76
C CYS A 493 -21.52 -6.97 -9.87
N GLU A 494 -20.89 -6.01 -10.56
CA GLU A 494 -21.45 -5.39 -11.75
C GLU A 494 -21.20 -6.28 -12.98
N PRO A 495 -22.19 -6.52 -13.88
CA PRO A 495 -21.98 -7.33 -15.07
C PRO A 495 -20.85 -6.78 -15.98
N PRO A 496 -20.02 -7.65 -16.61
CA PRO A 496 -18.97 -7.22 -17.52
C PRO A 496 -19.50 -6.34 -18.66
N GLY A 497 -18.77 -5.26 -18.98
CA GLY A 497 -19.10 -4.33 -20.06
C GLY A 497 -20.13 -3.23 -19.75
N VAL A 498 -20.77 -3.25 -18.56
CA VAL A 498 -21.53 -2.08 -18.07
C VAL A 498 -20.60 -0.87 -17.98
N ARG A 499 -21.04 0.30 -18.44
CA ARG A 499 -20.30 1.56 -18.34
C ARG A 499 -20.84 2.44 -17.20
N MET A 500 -20.05 3.43 -16.80
CA MET A 500 -20.53 4.52 -15.96
C MET A 500 -21.41 5.45 -16.81
N GLU A 501 -22.59 5.82 -16.32
CA GLU A 501 -23.46 6.80 -16.96
C GLU A 501 -22.86 8.21 -16.86
N GLU A 502 -23.06 9.07 -17.85
CA GLU A 502 -22.39 10.37 -17.93
C GLU A 502 -22.73 11.28 -16.72
N ASP A 503 -23.98 11.26 -16.25
CA ASP A 503 -24.40 11.97 -15.03
C ASP A 503 -23.70 11.41 -13.77
N GLU A 504 -23.35 10.11 -13.74
CA GLU A 504 -22.52 9.54 -12.67
C GLU A 504 -21.04 9.95 -12.81
N VAL A 505 -20.51 10.00 -14.05
CA VAL A 505 -19.14 10.44 -14.33
C VAL A 505 -18.90 11.85 -13.82
N GLU A 506 -19.80 12.79 -14.11
CA GLU A 506 -19.66 14.18 -13.70
C GLU A 506 -19.90 14.35 -12.18
N LEU A 507 -20.86 13.64 -11.58
CA LEU A 507 -21.08 13.66 -10.13
C LEU A 507 -19.91 13.06 -9.33
N LEU A 508 -19.32 11.96 -9.81
CA LEU A 508 -18.17 11.33 -9.16
C LEU A 508 -16.88 12.11 -9.43
N GLY A 509 -16.72 12.67 -10.63
CA GLY A 509 -15.59 13.52 -10.99
C GLY A 509 -15.56 14.85 -10.22
N ASP A 510 -16.73 15.44 -9.93
CA ASP A 510 -16.87 16.59 -9.03
C ASP A 510 -16.52 16.23 -7.58
N LEU A 511 -17.02 15.09 -7.06
CA LEU A 511 -16.68 14.61 -5.71
C LEU A 511 -15.16 14.38 -5.57
N LEU A 512 -14.60 13.52 -6.42
CA LEU A 512 -13.18 13.18 -6.39
C LEU A 512 -12.30 14.41 -6.66
N GLY A 513 -12.67 15.29 -7.59
CA GLY A 513 -11.94 16.52 -7.89
C GLY A 513 -11.96 17.57 -6.77
N LYS A 514 -12.90 17.48 -5.83
CA LYS A 514 -12.92 18.28 -4.58
C LYS A 514 -12.09 17.63 -3.47
N MET A 515 -12.05 16.30 -3.39
CA MET A 515 -11.26 15.55 -2.40
C MET A 515 -9.78 15.49 -2.76
N LEU A 516 -9.43 15.45 -4.05
CA LEU A 516 -8.07 15.35 -4.59
C LEU A 516 -7.42 16.71 -4.85
N ARG A 517 -7.81 17.77 -4.12
CA ARG A 517 -7.11 19.06 -4.21
C ARG A 517 -5.69 18.90 -3.69
N TYR A 518 -4.71 19.44 -4.42
CA TYR A 518 -3.31 19.26 -4.08
C TYR A 518 -3.00 19.81 -2.68
N LYS A 519 -3.36 21.06 -2.40
CA LYS A 519 -3.18 21.64 -1.06
C LYS A 519 -4.23 21.07 -0.09
N PRO A 520 -3.83 20.53 1.08
CA PRO A 520 -4.77 19.99 2.08
C PRO A 520 -5.87 20.99 2.49
N GLU A 521 -5.52 22.26 2.60
CA GLU A 521 -6.41 23.38 2.94
C GLU A 521 -7.43 23.76 1.85
N GLU A 522 -7.29 23.21 0.64
CA GLU A 522 -8.28 23.38 -0.45
C GLU A 522 -9.26 22.20 -0.54
N ARG A 523 -9.05 21.11 0.24
CA ARG A 523 -9.89 19.91 0.18
C ARG A 523 -11.23 20.15 0.89
N ILE A 524 -12.27 19.59 0.28
CA ILE A 524 -13.61 19.43 0.87
C ILE A 524 -13.55 18.71 2.22
N THR A 525 -14.38 19.13 3.17
CA THR A 525 -14.49 18.51 4.50
C THR A 525 -15.18 17.14 4.44
N ILE A 526 -15.00 16.30 5.47
CA ILE A 526 -15.64 14.98 5.50
C ILE A 526 -17.16 15.09 5.63
N GLU A 527 -17.66 16.15 6.26
CA GLU A 527 -19.06 16.59 6.30
C GLU A 527 -19.62 16.82 4.89
N GLU A 528 -18.97 17.68 4.11
CA GLU A 528 -19.39 17.99 2.73
C GLU A 528 -19.24 16.77 1.79
N VAL A 529 -18.27 15.87 2.06
CA VAL A 529 -18.16 14.58 1.37
C VAL A 529 -19.39 13.72 1.66
N ILE A 530 -19.77 13.52 2.92
CA ILE A 530 -20.92 12.66 3.25
C ILE A 530 -22.25 13.25 2.75
N GLU A 531 -22.37 14.56 2.56
CA GLU A 531 -23.55 15.21 1.98
C GLU A 531 -23.54 15.25 0.44
N HIS A 532 -22.47 14.78 -0.24
CA HIS A 532 -22.32 14.95 -1.68
C HIS A 532 -23.40 14.21 -2.51
N PRO A 533 -24.01 14.85 -3.54
CA PRO A 533 -25.11 14.26 -4.31
C PRO A 533 -24.83 12.90 -4.95
N TRP A 534 -23.59 12.55 -5.28
CA TRP A 534 -23.23 11.23 -5.84
C TRP A 534 -23.71 10.07 -4.96
N PHE A 535 -23.65 10.20 -3.63
CA PHE A 535 -24.15 9.17 -2.71
C PHE A 535 -25.66 8.96 -2.79
N SER A 536 -26.41 10.00 -3.17
CA SER A 536 -27.87 9.99 -3.31
C SER A 536 -28.36 9.63 -4.72
N TYR A 537 -27.47 9.69 -5.71
CA TYR A 537 -27.79 9.56 -7.14
C TYR A 537 -28.56 8.28 -7.47
N ARG A 538 -29.49 8.38 -8.42
CA ARG A 538 -30.21 7.26 -9.01
C ARG A 538 -30.37 7.51 -10.51
N PRO A 539 -29.86 6.62 -11.37
CA PRO A 539 -30.24 6.60 -12.78
C PRO A 539 -31.71 6.12 -12.94
#